data_AF-A0A3B9ST65-F1
#
_entry.id   AF-A0A3B9ST65-F1
#
_cell.length_a   1.000
_cell.length_b   1.000
_cell.length_c   1.000
_cell.angle_alpha   90.00
_cell.angle_beta   90.00
_cell.angle_gamma   90.00
#
_symmetry.space_group_name_H-M   'P 1'
#
loop_
_entity.id
_entity.type
_entity.pdbx_description
1 polymer ?
#
loop_
_entity_poly.entity_id
_entity_poly.type
_entity_poly.pdbx_seq_one_letter_code
_entity_poly.pdbx_strand_id
1 'polypeptide(L)'
;MAMPINWGIKKLLLFCLFILLAELVFARLSMLGYNFLIIRQITGFIFLNFIPGILILRIFKIYNLGLVRTTLYSVGLSISSVIFVGFFFNTTYPYIGVSKPISILPVTFTFSAFIAVLILLAYIRNKNFYPAKTVQIKNQKPSLSPFLFLILLPAIAALGALLV
;
A
#
# COMPACT_ATOMS: atom_id res chain seq x y z
N MET A 1 7.04 -16.68 -15.61
CA MET A 1 6.93 -15.22 -15.44
C MET A 1 7.55 -14.83 -14.10
N ALA A 2 8.65 -14.06 -14.06
CA ALA A 2 9.28 -13.68 -12.80
C ALA A 2 8.42 -12.63 -12.08
N MET A 3 8.04 -12.90 -10.84
CA MET A 3 7.22 -11.98 -10.06
C MET A 3 7.92 -10.63 -9.84
N PRO A 4 7.18 -9.51 -9.77
CA PRO A 4 7.76 -8.17 -9.57
C PRO A 4 8.68 -8.10 -8.35
N ILE A 5 8.37 -8.86 -7.28
CA ILE A 5 9.19 -8.92 -6.06
C ILE A 5 10.60 -9.50 -6.29
N ASN A 6 10.79 -10.32 -7.32
CA ASN A 6 12.09 -10.92 -7.65
C ASN A 6 12.90 -10.04 -8.61
N TRP A 7 12.34 -8.94 -9.09
CA TRP A 7 13.10 -8.00 -9.92
C TRP A 7 14.18 -7.30 -9.09
N GLY A 8 15.23 -6.85 -9.78
CA GLY A 8 16.24 -5.98 -9.17
C GLY A 8 15.57 -4.73 -8.60
N ILE A 9 16.00 -4.28 -7.42
CA ILE A 9 15.32 -3.19 -6.69
C ILE A 9 15.16 -1.92 -7.55
N LYS A 10 16.18 -1.58 -8.35
CA LYS A 10 16.11 -0.43 -9.26
C LYS A 10 14.98 -0.56 -10.29
N LYS A 11 14.78 -1.75 -10.88
CA LYS A 11 13.71 -2.00 -11.85
C LYS A 11 12.33 -1.94 -11.20
N LEU A 12 12.19 -2.52 -10.00
CA LEU A 12 10.94 -2.48 -9.22
C LEU A 12 10.58 -1.04 -8.86
N LEU A 13 11.51 -0.28 -8.28
CA LEU A 13 11.27 1.10 -7.88
C LEU A 13 10.97 1.99 -9.09
N LEU A 14 11.67 1.81 -10.21
CA LEU A 14 11.40 2.53 -11.45
C LEU A 14 10.00 2.23 -11.98
N PHE A 15 9.59 0.95 -11.94
CA PHE A 15 8.24 0.55 -12.32
C PHE A 15 7.18 1.19 -11.42
N CYS A 16 7.35 1.16 -10.09
CA CYS A 16 6.44 1.81 -9.16
C CYS A 16 6.39 3.34 -9.37
N LEU A 17 7.54 3.97 -9.63
CA LEU A 17 7.63 5.40 -9.92
C LEU A 17 6.91 5.76 -11.21
N PHE A 18 7.03 4.94 -12.26
CA PHE A 18 6.34 5.16 -13.53
C PHE A 18 4.82 5.10 -13.35
N ILE A 19 4.31 4.13 -12.59
CA ILE A 19 2.87 4.03 -12.33
C ILE A 19 2.39 5.19 -11.44
N LEU A 20 3.17 5.59 -10.43
CA LEU A 20 2.87 6.76 -9.60
C LEU A 20 2.75 8.04 -10.47
N LEU A 21 3.70 8.25 -11.38
CA LEU A 21 3.66 9.38 -12.32
C LEU A 21 2.45 9.30 -13.25
N ALA A 22 2.11 8.11 -13.75
CA ALA A 22 0.93 7.92 -14.59
C ALA A 22 -0.36 8.28 -13.84
N GLU A 23 -0.51 7.87 -12.58
CA GLU A 23 -1.68 8.20 -11.76
C GLU A 23 -1.79 9.72 -11.52
N LEU A 24 -0.67 10.39 -11.21
CA LEU A 24 -0.63 11.85 -11.07
C LEU A 24 -1.01 12.59 -12.38
N VAL A 25 -0.55 12.08 -13.52
CA VAL A 25 -0.92 12.61 -14.84
C VAL A 25 -2.42 12.44 -15.08
N PHE A 26 -2.98 11.25 -14.85
CA PHE A 26 -4.42 11.03 -14.99
C PHE A 26 -5.26 11.91 -14.05
N ALA A 27 -4.78 12.12 -12.82
CA ALA A 27 -5.44 13.01 -11.87
C ALA A 27 -5.44 14.46 -12.37
N ARG A 28 -4.30 14.95 -12.89
CA ARG A 28 -4.21 16.29 -13.49
C ARG A 28 -5.10 16.44 -14.73
N LEU A 29 -5.13 15.46 -15.63
CA LEU A 29 -6.01 15.49 -16.81
C LEU A 29 -7.48 15.56 -16.41
N SER A 30 -7.86 14.86 -15.33
CA SER A 30 -9.23 14.93 -14.81
C SER A 30 -9.59 16.32 -14.29
N MET A 31 -8.64 17.09 -13.75
CA MET A 31 -8.88 18.49 -13.34
C MET A 31 -9.08 19.42 -14.54
N LEU A 32 -8.49 19.08 -15.69
CA LEU A 32 -8.64 19.81 -16.96
C LEU A 32 -9.94 19.46 -17.70
N GLY A 33 -10.81 18.62 -17.12
CA GLY A 33 -12.09 18.24 -17.70
C GLY A 33 -12.06 16.98 -18.58
N TYR A 34 -10.91 16.32 -18.74
CA TYR A 34 -10.82 15.06 -19.48
C TYR A 34 -11.16 13.87 -18.57
N ASN A 35 -12.35 13.30 -18.76
CA ASN A 35 -12.87 12.23 -17.90
C ASN A 35 -12.54 10.82 -18.45
N PHE A 36 -11.35 10.30 -18.14
CA PHE A 36 -10.99 8.89 -18.35
C PHE A 36 -11.39 8.00 -17.17
N LEU A 37 -12.67 8.06 -16.78
CA LEU A 37 -13.17 7.46 -15.53
C LEU A 37 -12.82 5.97 -15.39
N ILE A 38 -13.02 5.20 -16.47
CA ILE A 38 -12.81 3.75 -16.52
C ILE A 38 -11.32 3.40 -16.40
N ILE A 39 -10.47 4.04 -17.21
CA ILE A 39 -9.02 3.78 -17.23
C ILE A 39 -8.42 4.14 -15.88
N ARG A 40 -8.81 5.27 -15.30
CA ARG A 40 -8.35 5.71 -13.98
C ARG A 40 -8.78 4.76 -12.87
N GLN A 41 -10.01 4.25 -12.89
CA GLN A 41 -10.49 3.32 -11.86
C GLN A 41 -9.75 1.99 -11.91
N ILE A 42 -9.54 1.42 -13.10
CA ILE A 42 -8.80 0.16 -13.25
C ILE A 42 -7.34 0.35 -12.80
N THR A 43 -6.69 1.41 -13.26
CA THR A 43 -5.30 1.71 -12.90
C THR A 43 -5.15 2.02 -11.41
N GLY A 44 -6.03 2.83 -10.84
CA GLY A 44 -6.08 3.14 -9.40
C GLY A 44 -6.34 1.91 -8.53
N PHE A 45 -7.22 1.01 -8.97
CA PHE A 45 -7.47 -0.26 -8.29
C PHE A 45 -6.21 -1.13 -8.24
N ILE A 46 -5.55 -1.30 -9.38
CA ILE A 46 -4.30 -2.08 -9.46
C ILE A 46 -3.20 -1.41 -8.62
N PHE A 47 -3.10 -0.09 -8.69
CA PHE A 47 -2.14 0.70 -7.94
C PHE A 47 -2.30 0.48 -6.44
N LEU A 48 -3.51 0.66 -5.89
CA LEU A 48 -3.76 0.56 -4.45
C LEU A 48 -3.79 -0.88 -3.92
N ASN A 49 -4.16 -1.88 -4.73
CA ASN A 49 -4.24 -3.27 -4.26
C ASN A 49 -2.94 -4.07 -4.34
N PHE A 50 -1.99 -3.67 -5.17
CA PHE A 50 -0.77 -4.45 -5.37
C PHE A 50 0.50 -3.69 -4.99
N ILE A 51 0.62 -2.43 -5.37
CA ILE A 51 1.90 -1.71 -5.27
C ILE A 51 2.34 -1.47 -3.82
N PRO A 52 1.50 -0.93 -2.90
CA PRO A 52 1.92 -0.75 -1.52
C PRO A 52 2.31 -2.09 -0.88
N GLY A 53 1.53 -3.14 -1.12
CA GLY A 53 1.84 -4.49 -0.64
C GLY A 53 3.21 -5.01 -1.08
N ILE A 54 3.53 -4.90 -2.38
CA ILE A 54 4.83 -5.32 -2.93
C ILE A 54 5.97 -4.50 -2.30
N LEU A 55 5.80 -3.18 -2.17
CA LEU A 55 6.81 -2.30 -1.58
C LEU A 55 7.07 -2.65 -0.12
N ILE A 56 6.02 -2.90 0.66
CA ILE A 56 6.17 -3.23 2.08
C ILE A 56 6.79 -4.64 2.25
N LEU A 57 6.39 -5.63 1.44
CA LEU A 57 7.09 -6.93 1.43
C LEU A 57 8.59 -6.78 1.15
N ARG A 58 8.95 -5.86 0.26
CA ARG A 58 10.34 -5.53 -0.06
C ARG A 58 11.06 -4.84 1.11
N ILE A 59 10.38 -3.94 1.83
CA ILE A 59 10.92 -3.29 3.05
C ILE A 59 11.20 -4.34 4.13
N PHE A 60 10.29 -5.30 4.31
CA PHE A 60 10.47 -6.42 5.24
C PHE A 60 11.45 -7.49 4.74
N LYS A 61 11.96 -7.40 3.51
CA LYS A 61 12.91 -8.36 2.91
C LYS A 61 12.38 -9.79 2.90
N ILE A 62 11.09 -9.92 2.68
CA ILE A 62 10.44 -11.21 2.57
C ILE A 62 10.55 -11.65 1.12
N TYR A 63 11.35 -12.70 0.89
CA TYR A 63 11.60 -13.28 -0.43
C TYR A 63 11.22 -14.77 -0.43
N ASN A 64 11.02 -15.35 -1.61
CA ASN A 64 10.79 -16.79 -1.81
C ASN A 64 9.53 -17.38 -1.17
N LEU A 65 8.43 -16.63 -1.13
CA LEU A 65 7.16 -17.14 -0.60
C LEU A 65 6.39 -18.05 -1.61
N GLY A 66 6.89 -18.23 -2.84
CA GLY A 66 6.13 -18.87 -3.91
C GLY A 66 5.00 -17.96 -4.43
N LEU A 67 4.43 -18.31 -5.59
CA LEU A 67 3.54 -17.40 -6.32
C LEU A 67 2.27 -17.05 -5.54
N VAL A 68 1.56 -18.06 -5.04
CA VAL A 68 0.27 -17.88 -4.36
C VAL A 68 0.41 -17.12 -3.04
N ARG A 69 1.43 -17.44 -2.23
CA ARG A 69 1.60 -16.74 -0.95
C ARG A 69 2.06 -15.30 -1.18
N THR A 70 2.94 -15.05 -2.15
CA THR A 70 3.39 -13.68 -2.47
C THR A 70 2.21 -12.79 -2.87
N THR A 71 1.31 -13.26 -3.72
CA THR A 71 0.13 -12.48 -4.11
C THR A 71 -0.81 -12.26 -2.93
N LEU A 72 -1.12 -13.30 -2.14
CA LEU A 72 -1.98 -13.18 -0.95
C LEU A 72 -1.41 -12.21 0.07
N TYR A 73 -0.14 -12.34 0.44
CA TYR A 73 0.51 -11.43 1.36
C TYR A 73 0.56 -10.02 0.81
N SER A 74 0.89 -9.85 -0.48
CA SER A 74 0.92 -8.53 -1.11
C SER A 74 -0.43 -7.85 -1.04
N VAL A 75 -1.49 -8.51 -1.50
CA VAL A 75 -2.85 -7.94 -1.52
C VAL A 75 -3.33 -7.64 -0.11
N GLY A 76 -3.14 -8.58 0.83
CA GLY A 76 -3.53 -8.38 2.23
C GLY A 76 -2.81 -7.21 2.88
N LEU A 77 -1.49 -7.07 2.67
CA LEU A 77 -0.73 -5.93 3.17
C LEU A 77 -1.16 -4.62 2.51
N SER A 78 -1.46 -4.66 1.21
CA SER A 78 -1.94 -3.49 0.47
C SER A 78 -3.24 -2.98 1.06
N ILE A 79 -4.24 -3.85 1.18
CA ILE A 79 -5.55 -3.52 1.75
C ILE A 79 -5.40 -3.00 3.18
N SER A 80 -4.63 -3.69 4.02
CA SER A 80 -4.38 -3.26 5.40
C SER A 80 -3.74 -1.87 5.45
N SER A 81 -2.73 -1.61 4.62
CA SER A 81 -2.06 -0.31 4.56
C SER A 81 -2.97 0.80 4.05
N VAL A 82 -3.81 0.51 3.05
CA VAL A 82 -4.76 1.47 2.48
C VAL A 82 -5.83 1.87 3.49
N ILE A 83 -6.39 0.90 4.20
CA ILE A 83 -7.38 1.17 5.27
C ILE A 83 -6.73 2.00 6.38
N PHE A 84 -5.53 1.66 6.81
CA PHE A 84 -4.82 2.37 7.88
C PHE A 84 -4.51 3.83 7.50
N VAL A 85 -3.95 4.05 6.30
CA VAL A 85 -3.64 5.39 5.78
C VAL A 85 -4.91 6.20 5.56
N GLY A 86 -5.95 5.58 5.00
CA GLY A 86 -7.25 6.22 4.82
C GLY A 86 -7.88 6.64 6.13
N PHE A 87 -7.86 5.79 7.16
CA PHE A 87 -8.33 6.11 8.50
C PHE A 87 -7.55 7.26 9.12
N PHE A 88 -6.21 7.22 9.05
CA PHE A 88 -5.34 8.26 9.61
C PHE A 88 -5.59 9.63 8.96
N PHE A 89 -5.71 9.69 7.64
CA PHE A 89 -5.96 10.96 6.96
C PHE A 89 -7.41 11.42 7.07
N ASN A 90 -8.38 10.51 7.05
CA ASN A 90 -9.78 10.88 7.23
C ASN A 90 -10.05 11.49 8.63
N THR A 91 -9.30 11.05 9.64
CA THR A 91 -9.38 11.63 10.99
C THR A 91 -8.59 12.93 11.13
N THR A 92 -7.39 13.03 10.53
CA THR A 92 -6.51 14.21 10.69
C THR A 92 -6.88 15.39 9.78
N TYR A 93 -7.41 15.14 8.58
CA TYR A 93 -7.70 16.18 7.57
C TYR A 93 -8.73 17.23 7.99
N PRO A 94 -9.82 16.90 8.69
CA PRO A 94 -10.73 17.91 9.23
C PRO A 94 -10.05 18.91 10.17
N TYR A 95 -9.08 18.47 10.99
CA TYR A 95 -8.33 19.34 11.89
C TYR A 95 -7.37 20.30 11.18
N ILE A 96 -7.05 20.03 9.91
CA ILE A 96 -6.15 20.85 9.07
C ILE A 96 -6.97 21.71 8.08
N GLY A 97 -8.30 21.73 8.20
CA GLY A 97 -9.20 22.55 7.36
C GLY A 97 -9.58 21.92 6.02
N VAL A 98 -9.27 20.64 5.79
CA VAL A 98 -9.72 19.91 4.60
C VAL A 98 -11.12 19.36 4.84
N SER A 99 -12.12 20.06 4.32
CA SER A 99 -13.55 19.78 4.55
C SER A 99 -14.08 18.54 3.81
N LYS A 100 -13.37 18.02 2.80
CA LYS A 100 -13.75 16.82 2.04
C LYS A 100 -12.57 15.86 1.85
N PRO A 101 -12.16 15.11 2.90
CA PRO A 101 -10.98 14.24 2.85
C PRO A 101 -11.10 13.08 1.83
N ILE A 102 -12.32 12.61 1.56
CA ILE A 102 -12.59 11.50 0.62
C ILE A 102 -12.76 12.01 -0.84
N SER A 103 -12.55 13.31 -1.08
CA SER A 103 -12.55 13.86 -2.44
C SER A 103 -11.39 13.28 -3.27
N ILE A 104 -11.50 13.35 -4.60
CA ILE A 104 -10.49 12.79 -5.51
C ILE A 104 -9.10 13.40 -5.28
N LEU A 105 -9.02 14.71 -4.99
CA LEU A 105 -7.75 15.41 -4.86
C LEU A 105 -6.99 15.03 -3.59
N PRO A 106 -7.60 15.08 -2.39
CA PRO A 106 -6.88 14.70 -1.18
C PRO A 106 -6.53 13.20 -1.19
N VAL A 107 -7.40 12.33 -1.75
CA VAL A 107 -7.11 10.89 -1.88
C VAL A 107 -5.93 10.63 -2.82
N THR A 108 -5.92 11.20 -4.02
CA THR A 108 -4.77 11.04 -4.93
C THR A 108 -3.48 11.56 -4.31
N PHE A 109 -3.52 12.72 -3.65
CA PHE A 109 -2.33 13.31 -3.04
C PHE A 109 -1.80 12.47 -1.86
N THR A 110 -2.69 12.05 -0.94
CA THR A 110 -2.32 11.19 0.20
C THR A 110 -1.67 9.88 -0.24
N PHE A 111 -2.31 9.14 -1.14
CA PHE A 111 -1.80 7.84 -1.56
C PHE A 111 -0.56 7.98 -2.44
N SER A 112 -0.44 9.05 -3.22
CA SER A 112 0.80 9.37 -3.95
C SER A 112 1.96 9.62 -2.99
N ALA A 113 1.76 10.46 -1.97
CA ALA A 113 2.77 10.74 -0.95
C ALA A 113 3.14 9.48 -0.16
N PHE A 114 2.14 8.68 0.23
CA PHE A 114 2.34 7.40 0.92
C PHE A 114 3.23 6.45 0.10
N ILE A 115 2.95 6.30 -1.20
CA ILE A 115 3.74 5.44 -2.08
C ILE A 115 5.14 6.00 -2.30
N ALA A 116 5.30 7.32 -2.44
CA ALA A 116 6.62 7.95 -2.53
C ALA A 116 7.47 7.67 -1.27
N VAL A 117 6.87 7.74 -0.09
CA VAL A 117 7.52 7.36 1.17
C VAL A 117 7.90 5.88 1.16
N LEU A 118 7.01 4.98 0.74
CA LEU A 118 7.33 3.55 0.62
C LEU A 118 8.47 3.26 -0.36
N ILE A 119 8.52 3.96 -1.51
CA ILE A 119 9.62 3.87 -2.49
C ILE A 119 10.93 4.31 -1.82
N LEU A 120 10.92 5.44 -1.11
CA LEU A 120 12.10 5.96 -0.40
C LEU A 120 12.58 4.98 0.67
N LEU A 121 11.67 4.47 1.50
CA LEU A 121 11.99 3.48 2.53
C LEU A 121 12.53 2.18 1.92
N ALA A 122 11.94 1.70 0.83
CA ALA A 122 12.41 0.51 0.11
C ALA A 122 13.80 0.71 -0.50
N TYR A 123 14.11 1.93 -0.97
CA TYR A 123 15.44 2.31 -1.47
C TYR A 123 16.48 2.34 -0.34
N ILE A 124 16.22 3.07 0.76
CA ILE A 124 17.12 3.18 1.90
C ILE A 124 17.40 1.79 2.50
N ARG A 125 16.35 0.98 2.65
CA ARG A 125 16.45 -0.36 3.23
C ARG A 125 17.26 -1.35 2.38
N ASN A 126 17.31 -1.16 1.05
CA ASN A 126 18.15 -1.96 0.14
C ASN A 126 19.56 -1.39 -0.05
N LYS A 127 19.77 -0.07 0.07
CA LYS A 127 21.11 0.53 0.00
C LYS A 127 22.03 0.02 1.10
N ASN A 128 21.45 -0.32 2.26
CA ASN A 128 22.20 -0.77 3.44
C ASN A 128 22.39 -2.30 3.51
N PHE A 129 22.13 -3.07 2.45
CA PHE A 129 22.22 -4.54 2.50
C PHE A 129 23.12 -5.12 1.42
N TYR A 130 24.23 -5.69 1.88
CA TYR A 130 24.90 -6.82 1.23
C TYR A 130 23.98 -8.06 1.30
N PRO A 131 24.07 -9.02 0.37
CA PRO A 131 23.17 -10.17 0.29
C PRO A 131 23.44 -11.15 1.45
N ALA A 132 22.99 -10.83 2.66
CA ALA A 132 23.08 -11.74 3.79
C ALA A 132 21.87 -11.56 4.70
N LYS A 133 21.16 -12.69 4.93
CA LYS A 133 19.92 -12.87 5.69
C LYS A 133 18.66 -12.28 5.06
N THR A 134 18.09 -13.06 4.14
CA THR A 134 16.65 -13.07 3.90
C THR A 134 15.94 -13.50 5.18
N VAL A 135 14.88 -12.79 5.57
CA VAL A 135 13.96 -13.29 6.61
C VAL A 135 13.22 -14.45 5.95
N GLN A 136 13.73 -15.67 6.11
CA GLN A 136 12.98 -16.85 5.75
C GLN A 136 11.83 -16.91 6.75
N ILE A 137 10.61 -16.64 6.28
CA ILE A 137 9.41 -17.02 7.02
C ILE A 137 9.38 -18.54 6.97
N LYS A 138 10.12 -19.16 7.91
CA LYS A 138 9.98 -20.58 8.22
C LYS A 138 8.51 -20.75 8.57
N ASN A 139 7.90 -21.89 8.19
CA ASN A 139 6.54 -22.25 8.59
C ASN A 139 6.50 -22.42 10.13
N GLN A 140 6.66 -21.33 10.87
CA GLN A 140 6.38 -21.25 12.29
C GLN A 140 4.86 -21.20 12.37
N LYS A 141 4.30 -22.17 13.10
CA LYS A 141 2.90 -22.10 13.51
C LYS A 141 2.69 -20.70 14.11
N PRO A 142 1.72 -19.91 13.62
CA PRO A 142 1.47 -18.60 14.21
C PRO A 142 1.18 -18.80 15.70
N SER A 143 2.01 -18.21 16.57
CA SER A 143 1.89 -18.36 18.02
C SER A 143 0.63 -17.66 18.56
N LEU A 144 0.14 -16.66 17.83
CA LEU A 144 -1.18 -16.07 18.01
C LEU A 144 -2.15 -16.67 17.00
N SER A 145 -3.18 -17.32 17.53
CA SER A 145 -4.32 -17.79 16.76
C SER A 145 -4.91 -16.61 15.97
N PRO A 146 -5.05 -16.69 14.63
CA PRO A 146 -5.67 -15.62 13.81
C PRO A 146 -7.04 -15.18 14.33
N PHE A 147 -7.73 -16.07 15.05
CA PHE A 147 -9.00 -15.83 15.73
C PHE A 147 -8.94 -14.71 16.78
N LEU A 148 -7.79 -14.44 17.43
CA LEU A 148 -7.67 -13.31 18.36
C LEU A 148 -7.85 -11.96 17.66
N PHE A 149 -7.35 -11.82 16.42
CA PHE A 149 -7.57 -10.60 15.64
C PHE A 149 -9.04 -10.45 15.22
N LEU A 150 -9.77 -11.55 15.08
CA LEU A 150 -11.19 -11.53 14.72
C LEU A 150 -12.06 -11.01 15.88
N ILE A 151 -11.66 -11.27 17.12
CA ILE A 151 -12.32 -10.75 18.34
C ILE A 151 -12.05 -9.24 18.53
N LEU A 152 -10.92 -8.74 18.05
CA LEU A 152 -10.60 -7.31 18.08
C LEU A 152 -11.54 -6.46 17.20
N LEU A 153 -12.09 -7.03 16.10
CA LEU A 153 -13.01 -6.29 15.22
C LEU A 153 -14.24 -5.74 15.96
N PRO A 154 -15.06 -6.54 16.66
CA PRO A 154 -16.22 -6.03 17.38
C PRO A 154 -15.85 -5.07 18.52
N ALA A 155 -14.69 -5.26 19.16
CA ALA A 155 -14.20 -4.32 20.17
C ALA A 155 -13.87 -2.94 19.59
N ILE A 156 -13.19 -2.90 18.44
CA ILE A 156 -12.89 -1.65 17.72
C ILE A 156 -14.19 -1.01 17.21
N ALA A 157 -15.15 -1.80 16.73
CA ALA A 157 -16.45 -1.29 16.30
C ALA A 157 -17.26 -0.69 17.47
N ALA A 158 -17.26 -1.33 18.63
CA ALA A 158 -17.92 -0.82 19.84
C ALA A 158 -17.28 0.48 20.35
N LEU A 159 -15.94 0.55 20.37
CA LEU A 159 -15.23 1.79 20.71
C LEU A 159 -15.54 2.91 19.71
N GLY A 160 -15.57 2.58 18.41
CA GLY A 160 -15.96 3.52 17.36
C GLY A 160 -17.38 4.05 17.55
N ALA A 161 -18.33 3.20 17.97
CA ALA A 161 -19.71 3.61 18.24
C ALA A 161 -19.87 4.46 19.51
N LEU A 162 -18.97 4.33 20.49
CA LEU A 162 -19.00 5.11 21.73
C LEU A 162 -18.31 6.48 21.59
N LEU A 163 -17.41 6.64 20.62
CA LEU A 163 -16.62 7.86 20.37
C LEU A 163 -17.26 8.81 19.36
N VAL A 164 -18.41 8.43 18.76
CA VAL A 164 -19.21 9.23 17.82
C VAL A 164 -20.47 9.71 18.53
#